data_AF-A0AAU7KCU1-F1
#
_entry.id   AF-A0AAU7KCU1-F1
#
_cell.length_a   1.000
_cell.length_b   1.000
_cell.length_c   1.000
_cell.angle_alpha   90.00
_cell.angle_beta   90.00
_cell.angle_gamma   90.00
#
_symmetry.space_group_name_H-M   'P 1'
#
loop_
_entity.id
_entity.type
_entity.pdbx_description
1 polymer ?
#
loop_
_entity_poly.entity_id
_entity_poly.type
_entity_poly.pdbx_seq_one_letter_code
_entity_poly.pdbx_strand_id
1 'polypeptide(L)'
;MGNAAVKLDTSQPYAAELIELNDVEKQLAELRAKHGTVPDYTSKEGYACGKASIKELTSYRTGTDKARLAITKPHREFIDQVNQYAKSLIAEIEKLEAPHRDAKQEVDEAEKRKKEERIARLREKLHKEVTSYLDTAMGLDSAGLVELIDAAEAIDTENYFDVTKEAEDEKARVLRELRDQHSRAQERERLAAERAELERQKAELERLKAQQAPAEPTAGDVATAGGTDFSQEDSDDWEGMGSALQDVPSADPFGDALEDLQCLGLDPSQAVDVLSAIQRGDVRHIAFHR
;
A
#
# COMPACT_ATOMS: atom_id res chain seq x y z
N MET A 1 -24.48 44.32 27.41
CA MET A 1 -24.92 43.30 28.38
C MET A 1 -26.13 42.60 27.80
N GLY A 2 -25.99 41.32 27.45
CA GLY A 2 -27.02 40.57 26.72
C GLY A 2 -28.26 40.34 27.56
N ASN A 3 -29.43 40.66 27.00
CA ASN A 3 -30.74 40.31 27.55
C ASN A 3 -30.85 38.78 27.67
N ALA A 4 -30.66 38.25 28.89
CA ALA A 4 -30.98 36.86 29.22
C ALA A 4 -32.50 36.70 29.44
N ALA A 5 -33.28 37.13 28.46
CA ALA A 5 -34.71 36.87 28.36
C ALA A 5 -35.02 36.74 26.88
N VAL A 6 -34.51 35.66 26.27
CA VAL A 6 -35.15 35.13 25.08
C VAL A 6 -36.54 34.71 25.55
N LYS A 7 -37.54 35.54 25.24
CA LYS A 7 -38.95 35.26 25.50
C LYS A 7 -39.25 33.87 24.94
N LEU A 8 -39.47 32.92 25.84
CA LEU A 8 -40.06 31.62 25.52
C LEU A 8 -41.55 31.85 25.20
N ASP A 9 -41.82 32.46 24.05
CA ASP A 9 -43.18 32.69 23.52
C ASP A 9 -43.64 31.50 22.66
N THR A 10 -43.46 30.32 23.22
CA THR A 10 -44.04 29.07 22.73
C THR A 10 -44.67 28.45 23.97
N SER A 11 -45.88 27.92 23.87
CA SER A 11 -46.56 27.20 24.96
C SER A 11 -45.65 26.05 25.43
N GLN A 12 -44.74 26.34 26.36
CA GLN A 12 -43.74 25.39 26.82
C GLN A 12 -44.45 24.34 27.67
N PRO A 13 -44.30 23.03 27.35
CA PRO A 13 -44.71 22.00 28.29
C PRO A 13 -44.00 22.26 29.62
N TYR A 14 -44.72 22.07 30.73
CA TYR A 14 -44.24 22.32 32.11
C TYR A 14 -44.08 23.80 32.51
N ALA A 15 -44.62 24.77 31.75
CA ALA A 15 -44.64 26.18 32.15
C ALA A 15 -45.26 26.42 33.55
N ALA A 16 -46.22 25.58 33.95
CA ALA A 16 -46.83 25.61 35.27
C ALA A 16 -45.87 25.20 36.41
N GLU A 17 -44.86 24.38 36.11
CA GLU A 17 -43.87 23.94 37.11
C GLU A 17 -42.83 25.03 37.39
N LEU A 18 -42.69 26.02 36.50
CA LEU A 18 -41.75 27.14 36.64
C LEU A 18 -42.32 28.34 37.41
N ILE A 19 -43.59 28.29 37.85
CA ILE A 19 -44.29 29.42 38.50
C ILE A 19 -43.50 29.93 39.72
N GLU A 20 -43.03 29.03 40.60
CA GLU A 20 -42.28 29.41 41.80
C GLU A 20 -40.94 30.10 41.47
N LEU A 21 -40.27 29.70 40.37
CA LEU A 21 -39.02 30.32 39.95
C LEU A 21 -39.25 31.67 39.25
N ASN A 22 -40.33 31.78 38.47
CA ASN A 22 -40.74 33.04 37.84
C ASN A 22 -41.13 34.10 38.86
N ASP A 23 -41.67 33.70 40.02
CA ASP A 23 -41.99 34.63 41.10
C ASP A 23 -40.73 35.13 41.83
N VAL A 24 -39.70 34.28 41.99
CA VAL A 24 -38.37 34.71 42.46
C VAL A 24 -37.75 35.71 41.47
N GLU A 25 -37.89 35.50 40.16
CA GLU A 25 -37.39 36.40 39.14
C GLU A 25 -38.02 37.80 39.24
N LYS A 26 -39.34 37.88 39.47
CA LYS A 26 -40.05 39.16 39.69
C LYS A 26 -39.53 39.90 40.93
N GLN A 27 -39.27 39.16 42.01
CA GLN A 27 -38.77 39.72 43.28
C GLN A 27 -37.29 40.14 43.21
N LEU A 28 -36.56 39.69 42.19
CA LEU A 28 -35.13 39.99 42.05
C LEU A 28 -34.87 41.48 41.80
N ALA A 29 -35.80 42.19 41.14
CA ALA A 29 -35.74 43.65 41.00
C ALA A 29 -35.86 44.37 42.35
N GLU A 30 -36.77 43.90 43.23
CA GLU A 30 -36.95 44.44 44.58
C GLU A 30 -35.74 44.14 45.47
N LEU A 31 -35.20 42.92 45.40
CA LEU A 31 -33.97 42.55 46.12
C LEU A 31 -32.77 43.38 45.67
N ARG A 32 -32.65 43.68 44.37
CA ARG A 32 -31.61 44.59 43.84
C ARG A 32 -31.80 46.01 44.35
N ALA A 33 -33.03 46.52 44.39
CA ALA A 33 -33.30 47.85 44.93
C ALA A 33 -33.00 47.94 46.44
N LYS A 34 -33.32 46.89 47.20
CA LYS A 34 -33.17 46.83 48.66
C LYS A 34 -31.75 46.55 49.14
N HIS A 35 -31.00 45.71 48.43
CA HIS A 35 -29.66 45.25 48.85
C HIS A 35 -28.56 45.59 47.84
N GLY A 36 -28.84 46.38 46.81
CA GLY A 36 -27.86 46.77 45.78
C GLY A 36 -26.78 47.72 46.28
N THR A 37 -27.04 48.46 47.36
CA THR A 37 -26.05 49.32 48.01
C THR A 37 -25.44 48.60 49.21
N VAL A 38 -24.11 48.43 49.19
CA VAL A 38 -23.37 47.77 50.26
C VAL A 38 -23.18 48.75 51.44
N PRO A 39 -23.67 48.44 52.66
CA PRO A 39 -23.45 49.29 53.84
C PRO A 39 -21.98 49.36 54.25
N ASP A 40 -21.59 50.42 54.97
CA ASP A 40 -20.26 50.50 55.60
C ASP A 40 -20.15 49.57 56.82
N TYR A 41 -19.48 48.43 56.63
CA TYR A 41 -19.28 47.40 57.65
C TYR A 41 -18.36 47.80 58.81
N THR A 42 -17.64 48.93 58.71
CA THR A 42 -16.81 49.43 59.82
C THR A 42 -17.64 50.10 60.91
N SER A 43 -18.87 50.51 60.58
CA SER A 43 -19.86 51.01 61.53
C SER A 43 -20.70 49.88 62.13
N LYS A 44 -21.10 50.03 63.40
CA LYS A 44 -21.96 49.05 64.09
C LYS A 44 -23.32 48.89 63.39
N GLU A 45 -23.87 49.98 62.87
CA GLU A 45 -25.15 49.99 62.14
C GLU A 45 -25.03 49.32 60.77
N GLY A 46 -23.98 49.64 60.00
CA GLY A 46 -23.74 49.02 58.70
C GLY A 46 -23.44 47.52 58.79
N TYR A 47 -22.73 47.07 59.84
CA TYR A 47 -22.54 45.64 60.10
C TYR A 47 -23.87 44.91 60.38
N ALA A 48 -24.77 45.51 61.17
CA ALA A 48 -26.09 44.93 61.47
C ALA A 48 -26.97 44.86 60.21
N CYS A 49 -27.02 45.94 59.42
CA CYS A 49 -27.76 46.00 58.15
C CYS A 49 -27.20 45.00 57.10
N GLY A 50 -25.87 44.88 57.02
CA GLY A 50 -25.20 43.93 56.14
C GLY A 50 -25.52 42.48 56.49
N LYS A 51 -25.45 42.12 57.78
CA LYS A 51 -25.81 40.79 58.26
C LYS A 51 -27.27 40.42 57.97
N ALA A 52 -28.21 41.36 58.14
CA ALA A 52 -29.61 41.16 57.81
C ALA A 52 -29.80 40.94 56.29
N SER A 53 -29.14 41.75 55.47
CA SER A 53 -29.14 41.63 54.01
C SER A 53 -28.60 40.27 53.52
N ILE A 54 -27.47 39.82 54.07
CA ILE A 54 -26.89 38.51 53.74
C ILE A 54 -27.83 37.37 54.11
N LYS A 55 -28.47 37.43 55.28
CA LYS A 55 -29.43 36.41 55.72
C LYS A 55 -30.62 36.31 54.76
N GLU A 56 -31.18 37.45 54.36
CA GLU A 56 -32.30 37.52 53.43
C GLU A 56 -31.92 36.98 52.04
N LEU A 57 -30.84 37.50 51.44
CA LEU A 57 -30.33 37.03 50.14
C LEU A 57 -29.98 35.54 50.15
N THR A 58 -29.39 35.04 51.23
CA THR A 58 -29.07 33.61 51.38
C THR A 58 -30.33 32.76 51.39
N SER A 59 -31.40 33.21 52.08
CA SER A 59 -32.69 32.51 52.12
C SER A 59 -33.34 32.42 50.74
N TYR A 60 -33.33 33.50 49.96
CA TYR A 60 -33.84 33.47 48.58
C TYR A 60 -33.00 32.55 47.69
N ARG A 61 -31.67 32.59 47.80
CA ARG A 61 -30.77 31.70 47.05
C ARG A 61 -31.04 30.22 47.33
N THR A 62 -31.13 29.83 48.61
CA THR A 62 -31.38 28.42 48.99
C THR A 62 -32.80 27.98 48.67
N GLY A 63 -33.80 28.85 48.82
CA GLY A 63 -35.18 28.59 48.41
C GLY A 63 -35.31 28.34 46.91
N THR A 64 -34.62 29.14 46.09
CA THR A 64 -34.60 28.98 44.62
C THR A 64 -33.98 27.65 44.22
N ASP A 65 -32.85 27.26 44.83
CA ASP A 65 -32.24 25.96 44.54
C ASP A 65 -33.11 24.78 44.99
N LYS A 66 -33.82 24.92 46.12
CA LYS A 66 -34.79 23.93 46.59
C LYS A 66 -35.95 23.76 45.59
N ALA A 67 -36.51 24.86 45.08
CA ALA A 67 -37.57 24.82 44.08
C ALA A 67 -37.09 24.17 42.77
N ARG A 68 -35.89 24.55 42.29
CA ARG A 68 -35.24 23.92 41.13
C ARG A 68 -35.08 22.40 41.31
N LEU A 69 -34.62 21.96 42.47
CA LEU A 69 -34.44 20.54 42.76
C LEU A 69 -35.79 19.80 42.88
N ALA A 70 -36.80 20.43 43.47
CA ALA A 70 -38.14 19.85 43.58
C ALA A 70 -38.77 19.62 42.19
N ILE A 71 -38.59 20.56 41.26
CA ILE A 71 -39.05 20.43 39.87
C ILE A 71 -38.24 19.34 39.15
N THR A 72 -36.92 19.41 39.19
CA THR A 72 -36.07 18.55 38.35
C THR A 72 -35.93 17.12 38.84
N LYS A 73 -36.16 16.84 40.13
CA LYS A 73 -35.96 15.50 40.71
C LYS A 73 -36.92 14.44 40.13
N PRO A 74 -38.25 14.64 40.09
CA PRO A 74 -39.17 13.67 39.48
C PRO A 74 -38.86 13.40 38.01
N HIS A 75 -38.47 14.43 37.24
CA HIS A 75 -38.08 14.27 35.84
C HIS A 75 -36.83 13.39 35.68
N ARG A 76 -35.81 13.59 36.53
CA ARG A 76 -34.60 12.74 36.51
C ARG A 76 -34.93 11.30 36.86
N GLU A 77 -35.73 11.09 37.90
CA GLU A 77 -36.16 9.75 38.31
C GLU A 77 -36.95 9.05 37.20
N PHE A 78 -37.83 9.76 36.51
CA PHE A 78 -38.56 9.23 35.36
C PHE A 78 -37.64 8.87 34.19
N ILE A 79 -36.70 9.75 33.84
CA ILE A 79 -35.70 9.49 32.79
C ILE A 79 -34.88 8.24 33.13
N ASP A 80 -34.44 8.11 34.38
CA ASP A 80 -33.70 6.94 34.85
C ASP A 80 -34.53 5.65 34.73
N GLN A 81 -35.81 5.69 35.09
CA GLN A 81 -36.73 4.56 34.92
C GLN A 81 -36.90 4.17 33.45
N VAL A 82 -37.12 5.14 32.56
CA VAL A 82 -37.25 4.91 31.12
C VAL A 82 -35.97 4.27 30.57
N ASN A 83 -34.80 4.77 30.96
CA ASN A 83 -33.51 4.24 30.53
C ASN A 83 -33.29 2.80 31.02
N GLN A 84 -33.66 2.49 32.26
CA GLN A 84 -33.56 1.12 32.80
C GLN A 84 -34.50 0.15 32.09
N TYR A 85 -35.73 0.58 31.82
CA TYR A 85 -36.69 -0.23 31.08
C TYR A 85 -36.23 -0.48 29.64
N ALA A 86 -35.77 0.55 28.94
CA ALA A 86 -35.23 0.42 27.59
C ALA A 86 -34.02 -0.52 27.54
N LYS A 87 -33.08 -0.42 28.48
CA LYS A 87 -31.95 -1.36 28.59
C LYS A 87 -32.41 -2.81 28.77
N SER A 88 -33.45 -3.02 29.57
CA SER A 88 -34.01 -4.36 29.81
C SER A 88 -34.64 -4.93 28.53
N LEU A 89 -35.41 -4.12 27.80
CA LEU A 89 -35.98 -4.52 26.51
C LEU A 89 -34.91 -4.83 25.47
N ILE A 90 -33.88 -3.98 25.35
CA ILE A 90 -32.76 -4.21 24.44
C ILE A 90 -32.08 -5.55 24.77
N ALA A 91 -31.80 -5.82 26.05
CA ALA A 91 -31.18 -7.08 26.45
C ALA A 91 -32.05 -8.31 26.15
N GLU A 92 -33.38 -8.20 26.20
CA GLU A 92 -34.28 -9.28 25.79
C GLU A 92 -34.30 -9.46 24.27
N ILE A 93 -34.30 -8.37 23.50
CA ILE A 93 -34.22 -8.41 22.03
C ILE A 93 -32.90 -9.05 21.60
N GLU A 94 -31.77 -8.67 22.22
CA GLU A 94 -30.46 -9.26 21.92
C GLU A 94 -30.41 -10.77 22.19
N LYS A 95 -31.09 -11.26 23.23
CA LYS A 95 -31.20 -12.71 23.50
C LYS A 95 -31.97 -13.44 22.41
N LEU A 96 -32.97 -12.79 21.79
CA LEU A 96 -33.71 -13.35 20.66
C LEU A 96 -32.92 -13.25 19.36
N GLU A 97 -32.17 -12.16 19.16
CA GLU A 97 -31.36 -11.94 17.95
C GLU A 97 -30.14 -12.86 17.89
N ALA A 98 -29.46 -13.08 19.02
CA ALA A 98 -28.22 -13.87 19.10
C ALA A 98 -28.30 -15.21 18.35
N PRO A 99 -29.27 -16.11 18.60
CA PRO A 99 -29.34 -17.39 17.89
C PRO A 99 -29.58 -17.24 16.38
N HIS A 100 -30.29 -16.19 15.93
CA HIS A 100 -30.47 -15.94 14.50
C HIS A 100 -29.19 -15.46 13.84
N ARG A 101 -28.45 -14.58 14.51
CA ARG A 101 -27.14 -14.11 14.05
C ARG A 101 -26.15 -15.27 13.96
N ASP A 102 -26.09 -16.10 14.99
CA ASP A 102 -25.16 -17.23 15.05
C ASP A 102 -25.50 -18.27 13.95
N ALA A 103 -26.78 -18.61 13.78
CA ALA A 103 -27.22 -19.51 12.72
C ALA A 103 -26.94 -18.96 11.31
N LYS A 104 -27.12 -17.65 11.10
CA LYS A 104 -26.77 -16.99 9.83
C LYS A 104 -25.25 -17.06 9.59
N GLN A 105 -24.45 -16.77 10.61
CA GLN A 105 -22.99 -16.79 10.51
C GLN A 105 -22.48 -18.17 10.11
N GLU A 106 -23.01 -19.25 10.69
CA GLU A 106 -22.62 -20.62 10.31
C GLU A 106 -22.88 -20.92 8.82
N VAL A 107 -24.03 -20.48 8.30
CA VAL A 107 -24.39 -20.66 6.88
C VAL A 107 -23.47 -19.84 5.99
N ASP A 108 -23.29 -18.55 6.30
CA ASP A 108 -22.42 -17.64 5.54
C ASP A 108 -20.97 -18.14 5.51
N GLU A 109 -20.45 -18.64 6.64
CA GLU A 109 -19.11 -19.24 6.72
C GLU A 109 -18.99 -20.55 5.93
N ALA A 110 -20.01 -21.39 5.95
CA ALA A 110 -20.03 -22.62 5.17
C ALA A 110 -20.08 -22.34 3.67
N GLU A 111 -20.87 -21.36 3.22
CA GLU A 111 -20.91 -20.92 1.82
C GLU A 111 -19.58 -20.28 1.39
N LYS A 112 -19.00 -19.43 2.25
CA LYS A 112 -17.69 -18.84 2.02
C LYS A 112 -16.62 -19.93 1.85
N ARG A 113 -16.60 -20.93 2.74
CA ARG A 113 -15.64 -22.05 2.64
C ARG A 113 -15.82 -22.84 1.35
N LYS A 114 -17.07 -23.15 0.95
CA LYS A 114 -17.35 -23.82 -0.34
C LYS A 114 -16.86 -23.00 -1.54
N LYS A 115 -17.05 -21.67 -1.50
CA LYS A 115 -16.56 -20.78 -2.55
C LYS A 115 -15.03 -20.74 -2.60
N GLU A 116 -14.38 -20.63 -1.45
CA GLU A 116 -12.91 -20.66 -1.34
C GLU A 116 -12.33 -21.98 -1.82
N GLU A 117 -12.92 -23.12 -1.43
CA GLU A 117 -12.53 -24.45 -1.92
C GLU A 117 -12.71 -24.57 -3.45
N ARG A 118 -13.81 -24.04 -4.00
CA ARG A 118 -14.04 -24.03 -5.45
C ARG A 118 -12.99 -23.18 -6.17
N ILE A 119 -12.70 -21.98 -5.68
CA ILE A 119 -11.65 -21.10 -6.22
C ILE A 119 -10.28 -21.79 -6.14
N ALA A 120 -9.95 -22.43 -5.01
CA ALA A 120 -8.69 -23.15 -4.84
C ALA A 120 -8.56 -24.30 -5.86
N ARG A 121 -9.62 -25.09 -6.06
CA ARG A 121 -9.63 -26.14 -7.10
C ARG A 121 -9.47 -25.58 -8.51
N LEU A 122 -10.10 -24.44 -8.81
CA LEU A 122 -9.96 -23.79 -10.11
C LEU A 122 -8.54 -23.24 -10.32
N ARG A 123 -7.89 -22.70 -9.28
CA ARG A 123 -6.49 -22.27 -9.34
C ARG A 123 -5.52 -23.44 -9.45
N GLU A 124 -5.78 -24.56 -8.78
CA GLU A 124 -4.98 -25.77 -8.94
C GLU A 124 -5.10 -26.31 -10.38
N LYS A 125 -6.32 -26.30 -10.94
CA LYS A 125 -6.55 -26.63 -12.35
C LYS A 125 -5.79 -25.67 -13.27
N LEU A 126 -5.85 -24.36 -13.01
CA LEU A 126 -5.13 -23.34 -13.78
C LEU A 126 -3.62 -23.61 -13.78
N HIS A 127 -3.06 -23.94 -12.63
CA HIS A 127 -1.64 -24.29 -12.53
C HIS A 127 -1.29 -25.53 -13.36
N LYS A 128 -2.14 -26.57 -13.30
CA LYS A 128 -1.90 -27.84 -14.02
C LYS A 128 -2.13 -27.76 -15.53
N GLU A 129 -3.00 -26.87 -15.98
CA GLU A 129 -3.38 -26.78 -17.40
C GLU A 129 -2.70 -25.60 -18.10
N VAL A 130 -2.34 -24.52 -17.40
CA VAL A 130 -1.74 -23.33 -18.01
C VAL A 130 -0.29 -23.18 -17.57
N THR A 131 -0.03 -23.11 -16.27
CA THR A 131 1.33 -22.82 -15.77
C THR A 131 2.33 -23.94 -16.09
N SER A 132 1.91 -25.20 -16.09
CA SER A 132 2.76 -26.38 -16.38
C SER A 132 3.38 -26.39 -17.79
N TYR A 133 2.87 -25.58 -18.72
CA TYR A 133 3.50 -25.41 -20.02
C TYR A 133 4.91 -24.82 -19.89
N LEU A 134 5.18 -23.99 -18.88
CA LEU A 134 6.52 -23.47 -18.60
C LEU A 134 7.49 -24.57 -18.16
N ASP A 135 7.02 -25.52 -17.35
CA ASP A 135 7.83 -26.67 -16.94
C ASP A 135 8.15 -27.58 -18.14
N THR A 136 7.20 -27.74 -19.06
CA THR A 136 7.36 -28.56 -20.27
C THR A 136 8.28 -27.91 -21.30
N ALA A 137 8.32 -26.58 -21.34
CA ALA A 137 9.16 -25.82 -22.26
C ALA A 137 10.67 -26.01 -22.02
N MET A 138 11.04 -26.37 -20.78
CA MET A 138 12.43 -26.52 -20.39
C MET A 138 13.16 -27.58 -21.23
N GLY A 139 14.13 -27.13 -22.04
CA GLY A 139 15.00 -28.00 -22.82
C GLY A 139 14.48 -28.34 -24.22
N LEU A 140 13.33 -27.80 -24.63
CA LEU A 140 12.85 -27.90 -26.01
C LEU A 140 13.69 -27.03 -26.96
N ASP A 141 13.65 -27.39 -28.24
CA ASP A 141 14.18 -26.61 -29.35
C ASP A 141 13.13 -25.60 -29.86
N SER A 142 13.51 -24.76 -30.83
CA SER A 142 12.60 -23.76 -31.40
C SER A 142 11.32 -24.40 -31.95
N ALA A 143 11.41 -25.54 -32.64
CA ALA A 143 10.24 -26.20 -33.21
C ALA A 143 9.27 -26.70 -32.13
N GLY A 144 9.78 -27.38 -31.09
CA GLY A 144 8.97 -27.85 -29.97
C GLY A 144 8.32 -26.71 -29.18
N LEU A 145 8.99 -25.57 -29.06
CA LEU A 145 8.43 -24.39 -28.38
C LEU A 145 7.27 -23.75 -29.17
N VAL A 146 7.28 -23.79 -30.51
CA VAL A 146 6.14 -23.30 -31.33
C VAL A 146 4.91 -24.16 -31.10
N GLU A 147 5.05 -25.49 -31.14
CA GLU A 147 3.93 -26.41 -30.88
C GLU A 147 3.33 -26.18 -29.49
N LEU A 148 4.19 -25.87 -28.51
CA LEU A 148 3.78 -25.58 -27.14
C LEU A 148 3.06 -24.24 -27.00
N ILE A 149 3.49 -23.22 -27.74
CA ILE A 149 2.81 -21.91 -27.82
C ILE A 149 1.41 -22.10 -28.42
N ASP A 150 1.29 -22.80 -29.54
CA ASP A 150 -0.01 -23.04 -30.19
C ASP A 150 -0.96 -23.81 -29.27
N ALA A 151 -0.46 -24.82 -28.56
CA ALA A 151 -1.23 -25.56 -27.57
C ALA A 151 -1.69 -24.66 -26.40
N ALA A 152 -0.82 -23.79 -25.91
CA ALA A 152 -1.16 -22.84 -24.85
C ALA A 152 -2.16 -21.77 -25.32
N GLU A 153 -2.10 -21.34 -26.59
CA GLU A 153 -3.05 -20.40 -27.19
C GLU A 153 -4.45 -21.01 -27.32
N ALA A 154 -4.55 -22.31 -27.58
CA ALA A 154 -5.82 -23.03 -27.71
C ALA A 154 -6.59 -23.22 -26.40
N ILE A 155 -5.99 -22.93 -25.24
CA ILE A 155 -6.66 -23.08 -23.93
C ILE A 155 -7.84 -22.12 -23.81
N ASP A 156 -9.03 -22.67 -23.53
CA ASP A 156 -10.22 -21.89 -23.25
C ASP A 156 -10.27 -21.45 -21.77
N THR A 157 -10.16 -20.15 -21.54
CA THR A 157 -10.18 -19.53 -20.21
C THR A 157 -11.59 -19.28 -19.67
N GLU A 158 -12.65 -19.39 -20.50
CA GLU A 158 -14.03 -19.11 -20.08
C GLU A 158 -14.53 -20.12 -19.03
N ASN A 159 -14.03 -21.36 -19.09
CA ASN A 159 -14.40 -22.45 -18.17
C ASN A 159 -13.82 -22.31 -16.74
N TYR A 160 -13.11 -21.23 -16.45
CA TYR A 160 -12.54 -20.95 -15.12
C TYR A 160 -13.47 -20.15 -14.20
N PHE A 161 -14.66 -19.75 -14.66
CA PHE A 161 -15.73 -19.14 -13.87
C PHE A 161 -15.26 -18.02 -12.91
N ASP A 162 -15.18 -18.32 -11.60
CA ASP A 162 -14.82 -17.37 -10.55
C ASP A 162 -13.40 -16.80 -10.70
N VAL A 163 -12.53 -17.45 -11.49
CA VAL A 163 -11.14 -17.05 -11.73
C VAL A 163 -10.83 -16.83 -13.21
N THR A 164 -11.82 -16.60 -14.07
CA THR A 164 -11.60 -16.38 -15.53
C THR A 164 -10.59 -15.28 -15.81
N LYS A 165 -10.67 -14.14 -15.13
CA LYS A 165 -9.70 -13.05 -15.32
C LYS A 165 -8.28 -13.46 -14.90
N GLU A 166 -8.14 -14.16 -13.76
CA GLU A 166 -6.84 -14.70 -13.34
C GLU A 166 -6.31 -15.71 -14.37
N ALA A 167 -7.18 -16.51 -14.97
CA ALA A 167 -6.80 -17.47 -16.01
C ALA A 167 -6.35 -16.78 -17.31
N GLU A 168 -7.02 -15.70 -17.72
CA GLU A 168 -6.60 -14.88 -18.87
C GLU A 168 -5.24 -14.21 -18.65
N ASP A 169 -5.05 -13.60 -17.48
CA ASP A 169 -3.81 -12.96 -17.09
C ASP A 169 -2.66 -13.98 -17.03
N GLU A 170 -2.92 -15.17 -16.46
CA GLU A 170 -1.95 -16.26 -16.36
C GLU A 170 -1.58 -16.84 -17.73
N LYS A 171 -2.58 -17.07 -18.61
CA LYS A 171 -2.36 -17.50 -19.99
C LYS A 171 -1.50 -16.49 -20.75
N ALA A 172 -1.82 -15.21 -20.63
CA ALA A 172 -1.04 -14.14 -21.27
C ALA A 172 0.41 -14.10 -20.75
N ARG A 173 0.62 -14.33 -19.45
CA ARG A 173 1.95 -14.42 -18.85
C ARG A 173 2.73 -15.63 -19.39
N VAL A 174 2.12 -16.81 -19.40
CA VAL A 174 2.74 -18.04 -19.90
C VAL A 174 3.11 -17.91 -21.38
N LEU A 175 2.21 -17.40 -22.22
CA LEU A 175 2.49 -17.19 -23.65
C LEU A 175 3.64 -16.23 -23.89
N ARG A 176 3.76 -15.16 -23.10
CA ARG A 176 4.88 -14.23 -23.20
C ARG A 176 6.20 -14.93 -22.90
N GLU A 177 6.26 -15.66 -21.79
CA GLU A 177 7.46 -16.39 -21.38
C GLU A 177 7.85 -17.48 -22.40
N LEU A 178 6.87 -18.22 -22.94
CA LEU A 178 7.13 -19.22 -23.99
C LEU A 178 7.71 -18.58 -25.25
N ARG A 179 7.17 -17.43 -25.68
CA ARG A 179 7.69 -16.68 -26.85
C ARG A 179 9.09 -16.14 -26.61
N ASP A 180 9.40 -15.71 -25.39
CA ASP A 180 10.75 -15.28 -25.01
C ASP A 180 11.72 -16.46 -25.03
N GLN A 181 11.33 -17.63 -24.51
CA GLN A 181 12.13 -18.85 -24.56
C GLN A 181 12.34 -19.32 -26.01
N HIS A 182 11.30 -19.27 -26.84
CA HIS A 182 11.38 -19.59 -28.27
C HIS A 182 12.40 -18.71 -28.98
N SER A 183 12.35 -17.39 -28.76
CA SER A 183 13.31 -16.44 -29.35
C SER A 183 14.75 -16.75 -28.92
N ARG A 184 14.97 -17.09 -27.65
CA ARG A 184 16.29 -17.50 -27.14
C ARG A 184 16.76 -18.83 -27.75
N ALA A 185 15.86 -19.80 -27.93
CA ALA A 185 16.18 -21.08 -28.55
C ALA A 185 16.59 -20.90 -30.02
N GLN A 186 15.86 -20.06 -30.76
CA GLN A 186 16.19 -19.71 -32.15
C GLN A 186 17.58 -19.10 -32.28
N GLU A 187 17.92 -18.12 -31.43
CA GLU A 187 19.25 -17.51 -31.47
C GLU A 187 20.36 -18.51 -31.11
N ARG A 188 20.13 -19.38 -30.12
CA ARG A 188 21.08 -20.45 -29.77
C ARG A 188 21.31 -21.40 -30.94
N GLU A 189 20.26 -21.81 -31.63
CA GLU A 189 20.33 -22.71 -32.78
C GLU A 189 21.02 -22.05 -33.97
N ARG A 190 20.71 -20.78 -34.25
CA ARG A 190 21.38 -19.99 -35.28
C ARG A 190 22.88 -19.89 -35.03
N LEU A 191 23.27 -19.51 -33.81
CA LEU A 191 24.69 -19.42 -33.44
C LEU A 191 25.40 -20.77 -33.49
N ALA A 192 24.71 -21.87 -33.15
CA ALA A 192 25.26 -23.22 -33.26
C ALA A 192 25.48 -23.62 -34.73
N ALA A 193 24.53 -23.30 -35.62
CA ALA A 193 24.66 -23.55 -37.06
C ALA A 193 25.78 -22.72 -37.69
N GLU A 194 25.89 -21.43 -37.35
CA GLU A 194 26.97 -20.55 -37.82
C GLU A 194 28.35 -21.07 -37.37
N ARG A 195 28.49 -21.54 -36.13
CA ARG A 195 29.73 -22.15 -35.62
C ARG A 195 30.09 -23.44 -36.36
N ALA A 196 29.11 -24.32 -36.58
CA ALA A 196 29.34 -25.57 -37.31
C ALA A 196 29.79 -25.31 -38.76
N GLU A 197 29.23 -24.29 -39.42
CA GLU A 197 29.62 -23.91 -40.78
C GLU A 197 31.03 -23.32 -40.83
N LEU A 198 31.38 -22.44 -39.88
CA LEU A 198 32.75 -21.90 -39.76
C LEU A 198 33.77 -23.00 -39.47
N GLU A 199 33.44 -24.00 -38.65
CA GLU A 199 34.30 -25.15 -38.39
C GLU A 199 34.52 -26.00 -39.64
N ARG A 200 33.48 -26.23 -40.45
CA ARG A 200 33.61 -26.91 -41.76
C ARG A 200 34.52 -26.15 -42.71
N GLN A 201 34.32 -24.84 -42.84
CA GLN A 201 35.14 -23.98 -43.70
C GLN A 201 36.61 -23.97 -43.24
N LYS A 202 36.86 -23.92 -41.93
CA LYS A 202 38.23 -24.02 -41.37
C LYS A 202 38.88 -25.37 -41.69
N ALA A 203 38.14 -26.47 -41.52
CA ALA A 203 38.64 -27.81 -41.83
C ALA A 203 38.94 -27.98 -43.33
N GLU A 204 38.13 -27.41 -44.21
CA GLU A 204 38.37 -27.41 -45.67
C GLU A 204 39.58 -26.54 -46.05
N LEU A 205 39.70 -25.34 -45.49
CA LEU A 205 40.87 -24.47 -45.70
C LEU A 205 42.16 -25.13 -45.19
N GLU A 206 42.11 -25.80 -44.04
CA GLU A 206 43.26 -26.54 -43.51
C GLU A 206 43.65 -27.71 -44.43
N ARG A 207 42.67 -28.45 -44.97
CA ARG A 207 42.92 -29.50 -45.96
C ARG A 207 43.54 -28.96 -47.26
N LEU A 208 43.09 -27.80 -47.73
CA LEU A 208 43.65 -27.15 -48.93
C LEU A 208 45.06 -26.63 -48.67
N LYS A 209 45.31 -26.02 -47.51
CA LYS A 209 46.67 -25.59 -47.09
C LYS A 209 47.62 -26.77 -46.96
N ALA A 210 47.17 -27.90 -46.40
CA ALA A 210 47.98 -29.12 -46.30
C ALA A 210 48.31 -29.73 -47.68
N GLN A 211 47.45 -29.55 -48.68
CA GLN A 211 47.71 -29.98 -50.07
C GLN A 211 48.58 -29.00 -50.85
N GLN A 212 48.58 -27.71 -50.48
CA GLN A 212 49.37 -26.67 -51.13
C GLN A 212 50.75 -26.44 -50.48
N ALA A 213 51.05 -27.08 -49.35
CA ALA A 213 52.40 -27.05 -48.77
C ALA A 213 53.37 -27.78 -49.73
N PRO A 214 54.29 -27.08 -50.41
CA PRO A 214 55.33 -27.75 -51.18
C PRO A 214 56.25 -28.49 -50.21
N ALA A 215 56.71 -29.68 -50.60
CA ALA A 215 57.81 -30.35 -49.92
C ALA A 215 59.05 -29.45 -49.99
N GLU A 216 59.35 -28.73 -48.92
CA GLU A 216 60.60 -27.99 -48.83
C GLU A 216 61.78 -28.97 -48.70
N PRO A 217 62.87 -28.73 -49.46
CA PRO A 217 64.04 -29.58 -49.49
C PRO A 217 64.85 -29.40 -48.21
N THR A 218 65.45 -30.50 -47.76
CA THR A 218 66.43 -30.53 -46.69
C THR A 218 67.64 -29.64 -47.02
N ALA A 219 67.86 -28.58 -46.25
CA ALA A 219 69.12 -27.85 -46.16
C ALA A 219 69.50 -27.80 -44.66
N GLY A 220 70.66 -28.24 -44.21
CA GLY A 220 71.96 -28.04 -44.85
C GLY A 220 72.63 -26.83 -44.20
N ASP A 221 73.16 -27.07 -43.01
CA ASP A 221 74.02 -26.22 -42.20
C ASP A 221 75.19 -25.63 -43.03
N VAL A 222 75.38 -24.29 -43.06
CA VAL A 222 76.68 -23.57 -42.84
C VAL A 222 76.42 -22.04 -42.71
N ALA A 223 77.05 -21.46 -41.68
CA ALA A 223 77.23 -20.04 -41.39
C ALA A 223 77.82 -19.17 -42.52
N THR A 224 77.62 -17.84 -42.47
CA THR A 224 78.67 -16.82 -42.22
C THR A 224 78.19 -15.37 -42.39
N ALA A 225 78.54 -14.54 -41.40
CA ALA A 225 79.00 -13.15 -41.41
C ALA A 225 78.48 -12.11 -42.43
N GLY A 226 78.03 -10.97 -41.89
CA GLY A 226 78.65 -9.68 -42.19
C GLY A 226 77.80 -8.62 -42.90
N GLY A 227 77.39 -7.60 -42.13
CA GLY A 227 77.43 -6.18 -42.49
C GLY A 227 76.55 -5.65 -43.65
N THR A 228 75.61 -4.75 -43.33
CA THR A 228 75.68 -3.29 -43.58
C THR A 228 74.28 -2.67 -43.56
N ASP A 229 74.09 -1.76 -42.61
CA ASP A 229 73.50 -0.41 -42.73
C ASP A 229 72.67 -0.08 -43.99
N PHE A 230 71.37 0.17 -43.79
CA PHE A 230 70.61 1.17 -44.55
C PHE A 230 69.41 1.66 -43.74
N SER A 231 69.39 2.97 -43.49
CA SER A 231 68.32 3.72 -42.82
C SER A 231 67.35 4.31 -43.85
N GLN A 232 66.04 4.21 -43.60
CA GLN A 232 65.01 5.18 -44.01
C GLN A 232 63.71 4.76 -43.29
N GLU A 233 63.31 5.45 -42.21
CA GLU A 233 62.35 6.58 -42.23
C GLU A 233 61.03 6.25 -42.94
N ASP A 234 60.01 5.96 -42.13
CA ASP A 234 58.61 6.37 -42.25
C ASP A 234 57.97 6.04 -40.87
N SER A 235 58.20 6.85 -39.84
CA SER A 235 57.28 7.90 -39.38
C SER A 235 55.81 7.45 -39.31
N ASP A 236 55.45 6.95 -38.13
CA ASP A 236 54.20 7.21 -37.41
C ASP A 236 53.03 7.75 -38.26
N ASP A 237 52.28 6.85 -38.88
CA ASP A 237 50.93 7.14 -39.35
C ASP A 237 50.05 5.89 -39.29
N TRP A 238 49.51 5.61 -38.10
CA TRP A 238 48.21 4.96 -37.93
C TRP A 238 47.60 5.45 -36.61
N GLU A 239 47.14 6.69 -36.65
CA GLU A 239 45.97 7.12 -35.87
C GLU A 239 44.80 6.20 -36.19
N GLY A 240 44.60 5.16 -35.37
CA GLY A 240 43.53 4.19 -35.62
C GLY A 240 43.20 3.26 -34.45
N MET A 241 43.74 3.51 -33.26
CA MET A 241 43.45 2.73 -32.04
C MET A 241 43.12 3.63 -30.84
N GLY A 242 42.24 4.60 -31.05
CA GLY A 242 41.82 5.55 -30.01
C GLY A 242 40.36 5.95 -30.13
N SER A 243 39.44 5.02 -29.87
CA SER A 243 38.31 5.21 -28.92
C SER A 243 37.41 3.97 -28.93
N ALA A 244 37.97 2.81 -28.59
CA ALA A 244 37.21 1.62 -28.23
C ALA A 244 36.96 1.59 -26.70
N LEU A 245 36.56 2.73 -26.14
CA LEU A 245 36.27 2.93 -24.72
C LEU A 245 35.22 4.03 -24.55
N GLN A 246 34.04 3.80 -25.12
CA GLN A 246 32.87 4.63 -24.82
C GLN A 246 31.62 3.76 -24.75
N ASP A 247 31.66 2.83 -23.80
CA ASP A 247 30.52 2.37 -23.03
C ASP A 247 31.09 1.77 -21.73
N VAL A 248 31.77 2.63 -20.97
CA VAL A 248 31.90 2.39 -19.53
C VAL A 248 30.53 2.80 -18.98
N PRO A 249 29.69 1.87 -18.48
CA PRO A 249 28.46 2.27 -17.81
C PRO A 249 28.88 3.21 -16.67
N SER A 250 28.19 4.34 -16.55
CA SER A 250 28.46 5.32 -15.50
C SER A 250 28.62 4.57 -14.17
N ALA A 251 29.65 4.96 -13.40
CA ALA A 251 29.91 4.43 -12.07
C ALA A 251 28.87 4.91 -11.04
N ASP A 252 27.60 4.92 -11.43
CA ASP A 252 26.47 5.07 -10.54
C ASP A 252 25.58 3.84 -10.72
N PRO A 253 25.82 2.76 -9.94
CA PRO A 253 25.05 1.52 -10.05
C PRO A 253 23.56 1.72 -9.73
N PHE A 254 23.17 2.93 -9.32
CA PHE A 254 21.82 3.26 -8.94
C PHE A 254 21.27 4.54 -9.56
N GLY A 255 21.92 5.17 -10.55
CA GLY A 255 21.54 6.50 -11.05
C GLY A 255 20.04 6.62 -11.38
N ASP A 256 19.54 5.76 -12.27
CA ASP A 256 18.12 5.75 -12.67
C ASP A 256 17.20 5.35 -11.50
N ALA A 257 17.63 4.40 -10.66
CA ALA A 257 16.85 3.92 -9.52
C ALA A 257 16.77 4.93 -8.36
N LEU A 258 17.79 5.78 -8.21
CA LEU A 258 17.85 6.85 -7.23
C LEU A 258 16.90 7.98 -7.63
N GLU A 259 16.86 8.33 -8.91
CA GLU A 259 15.95 9.34 -9.47
C GLU A 259 14.49 8.89 -9.31
N ASP A 260 14.18 7.62 -9.60
CA ASP A 260 12.83 7.04 -9.40
C ASP A 260 12.36 7.11 -7.94
N LEU A 261 13.25 6.80 -6.98
CA LEU A 261 12.93 6.86 -5.55
C LEU A 261 12.75 8.29 -5.05
N GLN A 262 13.55 9.24 -5.56
CA GLN A 262 13.39 10.66 -5.25
C GLN A 262 12.09 11.23 -5.83
N CYS A 263 11.67 10.80 -7.04
CA CYS A 263 10.37 11.15 -7.61
C CYS A 263 9.19 10.63 -6.78
N LEU A 264 9.37 9.56 -5.99
CA LEU A 264 8.40 9.04 -5.02
C LEU A 264 8.43 9.75 -3.66
N GLY A 265 9.27 10.79 -3.51
CA GLY A 265 9.32 11.66 -2.33
C GLY A 265 10.32 11.22 -1.26
N LEU A 266 11.23 10.28 -1.55
CA LEU A 266 12.32 9.92 -0.65
C LEU A 266 13.46 10.93 -0.74
N ASP A 267 14.03 11.29 0.41
CA ASP A 267 15.24 12.10 0.46
C ASP A 267 16.44 11.30 -0.12
N PRO A 268 17.42 11.95 -0.78
CA PRO A 268 18.55 11.26 -1.40
C PRO A 268 19.30 10.30 -0.47
N SER A 269 19.42 10.64 0.82
CA SER A 269 20.06 9.75 1.80
C SER A 269 19.27 8.46 2.04
N GLN A 270 17.94 8.55 2.07
CA GLN A 270 17.05 7.41 2.27
C GLN A 270 16.98 6.52 1.03
N ALA A 271 17.02 7.11 -0.16
CA ALA A 271 17.07 6.37 -1.42
C ALA A 271 18.33 5.49 -1.50
N VAL A 272 19.50 6.04 -1.13
CA VAL A 272 20.77 5.28 -1.10
C VAL A 272 20.74 4.14 -0.08
N ASP A 273 20.17 4.36 1.11
CA ASP A 273 20.07 3.32 2.14
C ASP A 273 19.19 2.14 1.68
N VAL A 274 18.08 2.44 1.02
CA VAL A 274 17.16 1.46 0.44
C VAL A 274 17.85 0.63 -0.65
N LEU A 275 18.53 1.30 -1.58
CA LEU A 275 19.25 0.64 -2.68
C LEU A 275 20.41 -0.21 -2.18
N SER A 276 21.11 0.27 -1.16
CA SER A 276 22.17 -0.49 -0.48
C SER A 276 21.65 -1.70 0.29
N ALA A 277 20.41 -1.65 0.81
CA ALA A 277 19.75 -2.78 1.47
C ALA A 277 19.26 -3.83 0.45
N ILE A 278 18.79 -3.39 -0.73
CA ILE A 278 18.46 -4.29 -1.84
C ILE A 278 19.71 -5.00 -2.34
N GLN A 279 20.82 -4.28 -2.55
CA GLN A 279 22.08 -4.86 -3.03
C GLN A 279 22.67 -5.89 -2.05
N ARG A 280 22.49 -5.67 -0.74
CA ARG A 280 22.88 -6.63 0.31
C ARG A 280 21.92 -7.81 0.45
N GLY A 281 20.77 -7.78 -0.23
CA GLY A 281 19.74 -8.83 -0.17
C GLY A 281 18.86 -8.77 1.09
N ASP A 282 18.93 -7.68 1.86
CA ASP A 282 18.18 -7.47 3.10
C ASP A 282 16.71 -7.13 2.84
N VAL A 283 16.39 -6.59 1.66
CA VAL A 283 15.04 -6.21 1.25
C VAL A 283 14.75 -6.78 -0.14
N ARG A 284 13.67 -7.57 -0.25
CA ARG A 284 13.24 -8.21 -1.52
C ARG A 284 12.04 -7.51 -2.17
N HIS A 285 11.25 -6.76 -1.41
CA HIS A 285 10.07 -6.05 -1.90
C HIS A 285 9.87 -4.74 -1.14
N ILE A 286 9.51 -3.68 -1.85
CA ILE A 286 9.13 -2.38 -1.29
C ILE A 286 7.73 -2.06 -1.81
N ALA A 287 6.80 -1.82 -0.89
CA ALA A 287 5.45 -1.41 -1.22
C ALA A 287 5.30 0.09 -0.97
N PHE A 288 5.05 0.84 -2.04
CA PHE A 288 4.70 2.26 -1.94
C PHE A 288 3.18 2.39 -1.87
N HIS A 289 2.67 2.89 -0.74
CA HIS A 289 1.27 3.29 -0.62
C HIS A 289 1.15 4.73 -1.11
N ARG A 290 0.41 4.92 -2.21
CA ARG A 290 -0.01 6.24 -2.70
C ARG A 290 -1.10 6.83 -1.81
#